data_AF-A0AAV1L995-F1
#
_entry.id   AF-A0AAV1L995-F1
#
_cell.length_a   1.000
_cell.length_b   1.000
_cell.length_c   1.000
_cell.angle_alpha   90.00
_cell.angle_beta   90.00
_cell.angle_gamma   90.00
#
_symmetry.space_group_name_H-M   'P 1'
#
loop_
_entity.id
_entity.type
_entity.pdbx_description
1 polymer ?
#
loop_
_entity_poly.entity_id
_entity_poly.type
_entity_poly.pdbx_seq_one_letter_code
_entity_poly.pdbx_strand_id
1 'polypeptide(L)'
;MGGLISINLEENYKKNEKFLQSLNEIAMERQIQLQYQMQERQRALQIARSRDIFLWFSAFNITAATGLLTGFRRTKRPYLLAPLVPLMFVNLYYWDLAYGNKVHRIRMEAEHIMSHESDMLELPCGLPTPSSVDQGRLDAEEKKKIHPPLP
;
A
#
# COMPACT_ATOMS: atom_id res chain seq x y z
N MET A 1 34.32 -33.92 42.31
CA MET A 1 32.85 -33.95 42.15
C MET A 1 32.24 -32.61 41.70
N GLY A 2 33.01 -31.57 41.34
CA GLY A 2 32.46 -30.26 40.93
C GLY A 2 32.27 -30.05 39.42
N GLY A 3 33.03 -30.75 38.57
CA GLY A 3 33.00 -30.55 37.11
C GLY A 3 31.73 -31.05 36.40
N LEU A 4 31.05 -32.07 36.93
CA LEU A 4 29.82 -32.59 36.32
C LEU A 4 28.62 -31.64 36.50
N ILE A 5 28.58 -30.88 37.60
CA ILE A 5 27.51 -29.92 37.87
C ILE A 5 27.68 -28.67 36.99
N SER A 6 28.91 -28.19 36.80
CA SER A 6 29.19 -27.05 35.92
C SER A 6 28.95 -27.34 34.44
N ILE A 7 29.29 -28.55 33.96
CA ILE A 7 29.05 -28.96 32.56
C ILE A 7 27.55 -29.02 32.26
N ASN A 8 26.75 -29.63 33.14
CA ASN A 8 25.29 -29.67 32.97
C ASN A 8 24.65 -28.27 33.04
N LEU A 9 25.19 -27.37 33.85
CA LEU A 9 24.71 -26.00 33.95
C LEU A 9 25.02 -25.20 32.67
N GLU A 10 26.25 -25.31 32.15
CA GLU A 10 26.67 -24.64 30.91
C GLU A 10 25.91 -25.16 29.68
N GLU A 11 25.65 -26.48 29.62
CA GLU A 11 24.79 -27.07 28.59
C GLU A 11 23.35 -26.55 28.66
N ASN A 12 22.80 -26.35 29.86
CA ASN A 12 21.46 -25.78 30.03
C ASN A 12 21.42 -24.30 29.61
N TYR A 13 22.45 -23.51 29.92
CA TYR A 13 22.55 -22.13 29.44
C TYR A 13 22.63 -22.08 27.91
N LYS A 14 23.51 -22.89 27.29
CA LYS A 14 23.61 -22.99 25.82
C LYS A 14 22.31 -23.47 25.17
N LYS A 15 21.59 -24.41 25.78
CA LYS A 15 20.26 -24.84 25.31
C LYS A 15 19.24 -23.73 25.41
N ASN A 16 19.26 -22.95 26.49
CA ASN A 16 18.35 -21.80 26.67
C ASN A 16 18.67 -20.66 25.68
N GLU A 17 19.94 -20.35 25.45
CA GLU A 17 20.37 -19.40 24.41
C GLU A 17 19.92 -19.85 23.01
N LYS A 18 20.13 -21.12 22.66
CA LYS A 18 19.64 -21.69 21.40
C LYS A 18 18.12 -21.64 21.29
N PHE A 19 17.42 -21.91 22.39
CA PHE A 19 15.96 -21.81 22.44
C PHE A 19 15.50 -20.36 22.22
N LEU A 20 16.10 -19.38 22.91
CA LEU A 20 15.82 -17.96 22.72
C LEU A 20 16.11 -17.49 21.28
N GLN A 21 17.23 -17.94 20.68
CA GLN A 21 17.54 -17.68 19.28
C GLN A 21 16.48 -18.26 18.35
N SER A 22 16.08 -19.52 18.55
CA SER A 22 15.03 -20.16 17.75
C SER A 22 13.68 -19.47 17.89
N LEU A 23 13.32 -18.96 19.08
CA LEU A 23 12.11 -18.19 19.29
C LEU A 23 12.13 -16.86 18.54
N ASN A 24 13.28 -16.16 18.56
CA ASN A 24 13.46 -14.91 17.82
C ASN A 24 13.38 -15.15 16.30
N GLU A 25 14.00 -16.22 15.80
CA GLU A 25 13.94 -16.62 14.39
C GLU A 25 12.49 -16.90 13.97
N ILE A 26 11.78 -17.75 14.71
CA ILE A 26 10.35 -18.06 14.47
C ILE A 26 9.49 -16.79 14.53
N ALA A 27 9.76 -15.88 15.47
CA ALA A 27 9.03 -14.62 15.57
C ALA A 27 9.25 -13.72 14.34
N MET A 28 10.49 -13.60 13.87
CA MET A 28 10.84 -12.85 12.66
C MET A 28 10.21 -13.46 11.40
N GLU A 29 10.29 -14.78 11.24
CA GLU A 29 9.67 -15.48 10.10
C GLU A 29 8.16 -15.23 10.05
N ARG A 30 7.47 -15.34 11.19
CA ARG A 30 6.04 -15.03 11.30
C ARG A 30 5.75 -13.57 10.97
N GLN A 31 6.58 -12.64 11.41
CA GLN A 31 6.40 -11.22 11.12
C GLN A 31 6.52 -10.93 9.61
N ILE A 32 7.51 -11.52 8.94
CA ILE A 32 7.70 -11.42 7.49
C ILE A 32 6.49 -12.02 6.76
N GLN A 33 6.03 -13.20 7.20
CA GLN A 33 4.87 -13.85 6.60
C GLN A 33 3.59 -13.02 6.76
N LEU A 34 3.37 -12.44 7.94
CA LEU A 34 2.24 -11.55 8.19
C LEU A 34 2.29 -10.31 7.30
N GLN A 35 3.46 -9.70 7.13
CA GLN A 35 3.63 -8.56 6.22
C GLN A 35 3.33 -8.94 4.78
N TYR A 36 3.81 -10.10 4.31
CA TYR A 36 3.54 -10.58 2.96
C TYR A 36 2.04 -10.80 2.73
N GLN A 37 1.35 -11.46 3.67
CA GLN A 37 -0.10 -11.67 3.58
C GLN A 37 -0.87 -10.36 3.61
N MET A 38 -0.44 -9.38 4.43
CA MET A 38 -1.09 -8.07 4.47
C MET A 38 -0.92 -7.33 3.15
N GLN A 39 0.28 -7.35 2.55
CA GLN A 39 0.53 -6.78 1.23
C GLN A 39 -0.29 -7.46 0.14
N GLU A 40 -0.39 -8.79 0.17
CA GLU A 40 -1.20 -9.57 -0.77
C GLU A 40 -2.68 -9.19 -0.67
N ARG A 41 -3.22 -9.10 0.55
CA ARG A 41 -4.60 -8.64 0.79
C ARG A 41 -4.83 -7.21 0.32
N GLN A 42 -3.88 -6.31 0.55
CA GLN A 42 -3.97 -4.92 0.08
C GLN A 42 -3.98 -4.84 -1.46
N ARG A 43 -3.12 -5.62 -2.14
CA ARG A 43 -3.13 -5.71 -3.61
C ARG A 43 -4.45 -6.26 -4.13
N ALA A 44 -4.97 -7.32 -3.51
CA ALA A 44 -6.27 -7.88 -3.87
C ALA A 44 -7.41 -6.87 -3.70
N LEU A 45 -7.41 -6.10 -2.60
CA LEU A 45 -8.39 -5.05 -2.36
C LEU A 45 -8.30 -3.92 -3.38
N GLN A 46 -7.10 -3.52 -3.79
CA GLN A 46 -6.91 -2.53 -4.85
C GLN A 46 -7.50 -2.99 -6.18
N ILE A 47 -7.28 -4.26 -6.55
CA ILE A 47 -7.88 -4.85 -7.76
C ILE A 47 -9.40 -4.90 -7.63
N ALA A 48 -9.94 -5.36 -6.50
CA ALA A 48 -11.38 -5.36 -6.26
C ALA A 48 -11.98 -3.95 -6.39
N ARG A 49 -11.33 -2.94 -5.80
CA ARG A 49 -11.74 -1.54 -5.88
C ARG A 49 -11.73 -1.02 -7.32
N SER A 50 -10.73 -1.36 -8.12
CA SER A 50 -10.72 -0.97 -9.54
C SER A 50 -11.88 -1.55 -10.34
N ARG A 51 -12.26 -2.80 -10.07
CA ARG A 51 -13.40 -3.47 -10.73
C ARG A 51 -14.73 -2.82 -10.36
N ASP A 52 -14.91 -2.50 -9.08
CA ASP A 52 -16.12 -1.83 -8.59
C ASP A 52 -16.26 -0.43 -9.20
N ILE A 53 -15.20 0.38 -9.20
CA ILE A 53 -15.18 1.71 -9.83
C ILE A 53 -15.49 1.62 -11.32
N PHE A 54 -14.92 0.65 -12.03
CA PHE A 54 -15.20 0.45 -13.46
C PHE A 54 -16.68 0.14 -13.73
N LEU A 55 -17.30 -0.72 -12.92
CA LEU A 55 -18.73 -1.04 -13.06
C LEU A 55 -19.61 0.18 -12.81
N TRP A 56 -19.31 0.92 -11.73
CA TRP A 56 -20.05 2.13 -11.38
C TRP A 56 -19.92 3.21 -12.45
N PHE A 57 -18.69 3.46 -12.93
CA PHE A 57 -18.43 4.43 -13.99
C PHE A 57 -19.05 3.98 -15.32
N SER A 58 -19.00 2.70 -15.66
CA SER A 58 -19.63 2.17 -16.89
C SER A 58 -21.14 2.38 -16.89
N ALA A 59 -21.82 2.13 -15.77
CA ALA A 59 -23.25 2.40 -15.64
C ALA A 59 -23.56 3.89 -15.88
N PHE A 60 -22.80 4.79 -15.25
CA PHE A 60 -22.91 6.23 -15.48
C PHE A 60 -22.68 6.61 -16.95
N ASN A 61 -21.66 6.05 -17.59
CA ASN A 61 -21.37 6.30 -19.01
C ASN A 61 -22.50 5.86 -19.92
N ILE A 62 -23.13 4.70 -19.67
CA ILE A 62 -24.28 4.22 -20.44
C ILE A 62 -25.47 5.18 -20.29
N THR A 63 -25.78 5.61 -19.07
CA THR A 63 -26.86 6.58 -18.82
C THR A 63 -26.57 7.93 -19.48
N ALA A 64 -25.35 8.45 -19.36
CA ALA A 64 -24.95 9.68 -20.02
C ALA A 64 -25.02 9.55 -21.55
N ALA A 65 -24.54 8.44 -22.10
CA ALA A 65 -24.53 8.19 -23.54
C ALA A 65 -25.93 8.09 -24.13
N THR A 66 -26.86 7.42 -23.46
CA THR A 66 -28.27 7.36 -23.88
C THR A 66 -28.93 8.75 -23.88
N GLY A 67 -28.63 9.59 -22.87
CA GLY A 67 -29.07 10.99 -22.83
C GLY A 67 -28.52 11.82 -24.01
N LEU A 68 -27.22 11.76 -24.26
CA LEU A 68 -26.56 12.48 -25.35
C LEU A 68 -27.05 12.01 -26.73
N LEU A 69 -27.21 10.69 -26.93
CA LEU A 69 -27.74 10.12 -28.17
C LEU A 69 -29.19 10.55 -28.42
N THR A 70 -30.02 10.61 -27.38
CA THR A 70 -31.40 11.09 -27.49
C THR A 70 -31.45 12.58 -27.82
N GLY A 71 -30.59 13.39 -27.18
CA GLY A 71 -30.41 14.81 -27.49
C GLY A 71 -29.95 15.05 -28.93
N PHE A 72 -28.99 14.25 -29.41
CA PHE A 72 -28.51 14.29 -30.80
C PHE A 72 -29.62 13.91 -31.79
N ARG A 73 -30.41 12.88 -31.50
CA ARG A 73 -31.54 12.48 -32.37
C ARG A 73 -32.56 13.60 -32.57
N ARG A 74 -32.84 14.38 -31.52
CA ARG A 74 -33.80 15.51 -31.57
C ARG A 74 -33.22 16.76 -32.22
N THR A 75 -31.99 17.12 -31.90
CA THR A 75 -31.39 18.41 -32.35
C THR A 75 -30.58 18.29 -33.64
N LYS A 76 -30.15 17.07 -34.01
CA LYS A 76 -29.26 16.77 -35.15
C LYS A 76 -27.90 17.49 -35.12
N ARG A 77 -27.50 17.99 -33.95
CA ARG A 77 -26.30 18.80 -33.75
C ARG A 77 -25.12 17.92 -33.31
N PRO A 78 -24.10 17.70 -34.15
CA PRO A 78 -23.05 16.71 -33.90
C PRO A 78 -22.18 17.02 -32.68
N TYR A 79 -22.06 18.30 -32.30
CA TYR A 79 -21.30 18.73 -31.12
C TYR A 79 -21.86 18.20 -29.79
N LEU A 80 -23.12 17.76 -29.72
CA LEU A 80 -23.64 17.06 -28.53
C LEU A 80 -22.96 15.70 -28.30
N LEU A 81 -22.33 15.11 -29.31
CA LEU A 81 -21.59 13.85 -29.18
C LEU A 81 -20.14 14.08 -28.77
N ALA A 82 -19.64 15.32 -28.81
CA ALA A 82 -18.25 15.63 -28.45
C ALA A 82 -17.86 15.13 -27.04
N PRO A 83 -18.72 15.22 -25.99
CA PRO A 83 -18.40 14.70 -24.66
C PRO A 83 -18.31 13.17 -24.57
N LEU A 84 -18.84 12.42 -25.55
CA LEU A 84 -18.73 10.96 -25.54
C LEU A 84 -17.28 10.49 -25.68
N VAL A 85 -16.47 11.21 -26.46
CA VAL A 85 -15.07 10.82 -26.69
C VAL A 85 -14.26 10.80 -25.40
N PRO A 86 -14.18 11.88 -24.59
CA PRO A 86 -13.46 11.85 -23.33
C PRO A 86 -14.07 10.87 -22.32
N LEU A 87 -15.41 10.75 -22.27
CA LEU A 87 -16.10 9.81 -21.39
C LEU A 87 -15.71 8.35 -21.68
N MET A 88 -15.76 7.95 -22.95
CA MET A 88 -15.36 6.61 -23.39
C MET A 88 -13.87 6.35 -23.17
N PHE A 89 -13.02 7.36 -23.38
CA PHE A 89 -11.58 7.25 -23.14
C PHE A 89 -11.27 6.94 -21.68
N VAL A 90 -11.89 7.66 -20.74
CA VAL A 90 -11.72 7.42 -19.30
C VAL A 90 -12.28 6.04 -18.91
N ASN A 91 -13.43 5.64 -19.46
CA ASN A 91 -14.00 4.33 -19.16
C ASN A 91 -13.09 3.18 -19.65
N LEU A 92 -12.48 3.33 -20.83
CA LEU A 92 -11.52 2.37 -21.37
C LEU A 92 -10.26 2.27 -20.50
N TYR A 93 -9.78 3.39 -19.95
CA TYR A 93 -8.67 3.39 -19.00
C TYR A 93 -9.01 2.55 -17.75
N TYR A 94 -10.19 2.76 -17.16
CA TYR A 94 -10.62 1.98 -15.98
C TYR A 94 -10.83 0.50 -16.31
N TRP A 95 -11.25 0.18 -17.54
CA TRP A 95 -11.34 -1.20 -18.00
C TRP A 95 -9.96 -1.88 -18.07
N ASP A 96 -8.96 -1.22 -18.67
CA ASP A 96 -7.58 -1.73 -18.73
C ASP A 96 -6.92 -1.80 -17.35
N LEU A 97 -7.32 -0.91 -16.42
CA LEU A 97 -6.89 -0.93 -15.03
C LEU A 97 -7.52 -2.07 -14.22
N ALA A 98 -8.77 -2.44 -14.49
CA ALA A 98 -9.51 -3.48 -13.76
C ALA A 98 -9.26 -4.91 -14.27
N TYR A 99 -9.11 -5.07 -15.59
CA TYR A 99 -9.02 -6.37 -16.26
C TYR A 99 -7.82 -6.53 -17.19
N GLY A 100 -7.26 -5.41 -17.66
CA GLY A 100 -6.19 -5.43 -18.65
C GLY A 100 -4.79 -5.51 -18.04
N ASN A 101 -3.81 -5.07 -18.84
CA ASN A 101 -2.38 -5.18 -18.51
C ASN A 101 -1.83 -3.91 -17.84
N LYS A 102 -2.68 -2.91 -17.55
CA LYS A 102 -2.23 -1.65 -16.94
C LYS A 102 -1.53 -1.86 -15.59
N VAL A 103 -2.06 -2.73 -14.75
CA VAL A 103 -1.47 -3.04 -13.42
C VAL A 103 -0.07 -3.64 -13.59
N HIS A 104 0.11 -4.52 -14.58
CA HIS A 104 1.43 -5.09 -14.89
C HIS A 104 2.40 -4.02 -15.37
N ARG A 105 1.97 -3.09 -16.24
CA ARG A 105 2.80 -1.96 -16.70
C ARG A 105 3.21 -1.03 -15.55
N ILE A 106 2.28 -0.71 -14.65
CA ILE A 106 2.56 0.11 -13.46
C ILE A 106 3.60 -0.60 -12.57
N ARG A 107 3.50 -1.92 -12.45
CA ARG A 107 4.49 -2.71 -11.71
C ARG A 107 5.87 -2.65 -12.35
N MET A 108 5.96 -2.84 -13.67
CA MET A 108 7.24 -2.74 -14.39
C MET A 108 7.88 -1.36 -14.23
N GLU A 109 7.07 -0.30 -14.31
CA GLU A 109 7.54 1.07 -14.08
C GLU A 109 8.03 1.27 -12.64
N ALA A 110 7.30 0.74 -11.65
CA ALA A 110 7.73 0.80 -10.26
C ALA A 110 9.04 0.04 -10.02
N GLU A 111 9.21 -1.14 -10.64
CA GLU A 111 10.46 -1.90 -10.60
C GLU A 111 11.61 -1.12 -11.26
N HIS A 112 11.33 -0.40 -12.35
CA HIS A 112 12.31 0.48 -13.00
C HIS A 112 12.75 1.62 -12.08
N ILE A 113 11.80 2.36 -11.48
CA ILE A 113 12.08 3.45 -10.55
C ILE A 113 12.91 2.96 -9.36
N MET A 114 12.56 1.82 -8.77
CA MET A 114 13.30 1.25 -7.64
C MET A 114 14.73 0.83 -7.98
N SER A 115 15.02 0.50 -9.24
CA SER A 115 16.33 0.00 -9.66
C SER A 115 17.22 1.05 -10.33
N HIS A 116 16.63 2.03 -11.03
CA HIS A 116 17.34 2.99 -11.86
C HIS A 116 17.17 4.44 -11.40
N GLU A 117 16.14 4.76 -10.60
CA GLU A 117 15.81 6.11 -10.15
C GLU A 117 15.66 6.20 -8.63
N SER A 118 16.60 5.62 -7.89
CA SER A 118 16.58 5.60 -6.42
C SER A 118 16.52 6.99 -5.79
N ASP A 119 17.07 8.00 -6.46
CA ASP A 119 17.11 9.39 -5.99
C ASP A 119 15.70 9.99 -5.87
N MET A 120 14.73 9.52 -6.66
CA MET A 120 13.32 9.94 -6.59
C MET A 120 12.59 9.38 -5.34
N LEU A 121 13.18 8.38 -4.69
CA LEU A 121 12.61 7.70 -3.52
C LEU A 121 13.13 8.26 -2.20
N GLU A 122 14.07 9.21 -2.24
CA GLU A 122 14.60 9.84 -1.04
C GLU A 122 13.51 10.61 -0.29
N LEU A 123 13.36 10.33 1.00
CA LEU A 123 12.43 11.08 1.83
C LEU A 123 12.93 12.51 2.00
N PRO A 124 12.05 13.52 1.93
CA PRO A 124 12.43 14.88 2.29
C PRO A 124 12.91 14.88 3.75
N CYS A 125 14.08 15.47 3.99
CA CYS A 125 14.84 15.46 5.25
C CYS A 125 15.61 14.17 5.61
N GLY A 126 15.71 13.21 4.67
CA GLY A 126 16.48 11.98 4.87
C GLY A 126 15.87 11.02 5.87
N LEU A 127 16.62 10.00 6.27
CA LEU A 127 16.17 9.03 7.27
C LEU A 127 16.10 9.70 8.66
N PRO A 128 14.98 9.57 9.40
CA PRO A 128 14.90 10.05 10.77
C PRO A 128 15.95 9.33 11.60
N THR A 129 16.92 10.11 12.11
CA THR A 129 17.94 9.62 13.04
C THR A 129 17.31 9.33 14.41
N PRO A 130 17.87 8.42 15.23
CA PRO A 130 17.34 8.13 16.57
C PRO A 130 17.19 9.39 17.44
N SER A 131 18.10 10.36 17.28
CA SER A 131 17.99 11.69 17.89
C SER A 131 16.74 12.46 17.47
N SER A 132 16.34 12.41 16.19
CA SER A 132 15.11 13.03 15.70
C SER A 132 13.84 12.35 16.24
N VAL A 133 13.90 11.04 16.48
CA VAL A 133 12.80 10.27 17.08
C VAL A 133 12.65 10.62 18.56
N ASP A 134 13.76 10.69 19.29
CA ASP A 134 13.76 11.08 20.70
C ASP A 134 13.32 12.54 20.87
N GLN A 135 13.76 13.45 19.99
CA GLN A 135 13.26 14.82 19.95
C GLN A 135 11.75 14.87 19.72
N GLY A 136 11.22 14.10 18.76
CA GLY A 136 9.79 14.02 18.50
C GLY A 136 8.98 13.47 19.69
N ARG A 137 9.55 12.55 20.47
CA ARG A 137 8.94 12.06 21.72
C ARG A 137 8.90 13.16 22.79
N LEU A 138 10.00 13.88 22.97
CA LEU A 138 10.09 15.00 23.92
C LEU A 138 9.09 16.11 23.55
N ASP A 139 9.02 16.49 22.28
CA ASP A 139 8.09 17.51 21.79
C ASP A 139 6.61 17.08 21.98
N ALA A 140 6.30 15.78 21.82
CA ALA A 140 4.96 15.25 22.08
C ALA A 140 4.60 15.27 23.58
N GLU A 141 5.59 15.05 24.46
CA GLU A 141 5.42 15.21 25.91
C GLU A 141 5.26 16.67 26.33
N GLU A 142 6.01 17.60 25.73
CA GLU A 142 5.87 19.03 25.97
C GLU A 142 4.51 19.57 25.50
N LYS A 143 4.04 19.17 24.32
CA LYS A 143 2.71 19.55 23.82
C LYS A 143 1.58 19.10 24.74
N LYS A 144 1.69 17.90 25.35
CA LYS A 144 0.73 17.42 26.35
C LYS A 144 0.75 18.25 27.63
N LYS A 145 1.89 18.85 27.99
CA LYS A 145 2.03 19.75 29.15
C LYS A 145 1.44 21.14 28.86
N ILE A 146 1.58 21.63 27.62
CA ILE A 146 1.12 22.97 27.20
C ILE A 146 -0.38 22.98 26.88
N HIS A 147 -0.91 21.88 26.34
CA HIS A 147 -2.33 21.70 26.04
C HIS A 147 -2.85 20.45 26.76
N PRO A 148 -3.20 20.57 28.06
CA PRO A 148 -3.86 19.46 28.75
C PRO A 148 -5.15 19.12 28.00
N PRO A 149 -5.44 17.83 27.75
CA PRO A 149 -6.72 17.43 27.15
C PRO A 149 -7.84 17.94 28.07
N LEU A 150 -8.72 18.76 27.51
CA LEU A 150 -9.93 19.19 28.22
C LEU A 150 -10.76 17.93 28.55
N PRO A 151 -11.29 17.83 29.79
CA PRO A 151 -12.10 16.70 30.23
C PRO A 151 -13.41 16.55 29.44
#